data_AF-A0A2M8M574-F1
#
_entry.id   AF-A0A2M8M574-F1
#
_cell.length_a   1.000
_cell.length_b   1.000
_cell.length_c   1.000
_cell.angle_alpha   90.00
_cell.angle_beta   90.00
_cell.angle_gamma   90.00
#
_symmetry.space_group_name_H-M   'P 1'
#
loop_
_entity.id
_entity.type
_entity.pdbx_description
1 polymer ?
#
loop_
_entity_poly.entity_id
_entity_poly.type
_entity_poly.pdbx_seq_one_letter_code
_entity_poly.pdbx_strand_id
1 'polypeptide(L)' 'MADVVDADELLRRIRVARDWAAEQEAGPGEGGGPGEPADGRRAAFAAVRAVLDEIISPGTHSG' A
#
# COMPACT_ATOMS: atom_id res chain seq x y z
N MET A 1 26.20 -6.86 -0.12
CA MET A 1 25.72 -8.04 -0.86
C MET A 1 24.21 -7.98 -0.75
N ALA A 2 23.50 -7.61 -1.81
CA ALA A 2 22.05 -7.69 -1.78
C ALA A 2 21.71 -9.19 -1.70
N ASP A 3 20.94 -9.57 -0.69
CA ASP A 3 20.41 -10.92 -0.58
C ASP A 3 19.59 -11.18 -1.85
N VAL A 4 19.99 -12.15 -2.66
CA VAL A 4 19.28 -12.46 -3.91
C VAL A 4 17.98 -13.10 -3.49
N VAL A 5 16.88 -12.39 -3.71
CA VAL A 5 15.55 -12.82 -3.33
C VAL A 5 14.86 -13.49 -4.51
N ASP A 6 14.31 -14.68 -4.30
CA ASP A 6 13.49 -15.34 -5.33
C ASP A 6 12.22 -14.53 -5.62
N ALA A 7 11.71 -14.69 -6.85
CA ALA A 7 10.52 -13.97 -7.31
C ALA A 7 9.29 -14.21 -6.41
N ASP A 8 9.15 -15.41 -5.85
CA ASP A 8 8.05 -15.74 -4.93
C ASP A 8 8.15 -14.99 -3.60
N GLU A 9 9.36 -14.86 -3.05
CA GLU A 9 9.57 -14.11 -1.81
C GLU A 9 9.41 -12.60 -2.04
N LEU A 10 9.81 -12.11 -3.22
CA LEU A 10 9.50 -10.73 -3.61
C LEU A 10 7.98 -10.50 -3.69
N LEU A 11 7.25 -11.40 -4.37
CA LEU A 11 5.79 -11.31 -4.49
C LEU A 11 5.10 -11.43 -3.13
N ARG A 12 5.61 -12.29 -2.23
CA ARG A 12 5.12 -12.42 -0.86
C ARG A 12 5.26 -11.11 -0.10
N ARG A 13 6.43 -10.44 -0.17
CA ARG A 13 6.64 -9.14 0.48
C ARG A 13 5.72 -8.06 -0.06
N ILE A 14 5.52 -8.02 -1.38
CA ILE A 14 4.61 -7.07 -2.03
C ILE A 14 3.17 -7.29 -1.54
N ARG A 15 2.70 -8.54 -1.47
CA ARG A 15 1.36 -8.87 -0.94
C ARG A 15 1.19 -8.47 0.52
N VAL A 16 2.19 -8.76 1.37
CA VAL A 16 2.18 -8.33 2.78
C VAL A 16 2.10 -6.81 2.90
N ALA A 17 2.88 -6.07 2.10
CA ALA A 17 2.83 -4.61 2.08
C ALA A 17 1.48 -4.06 1.61
N ARG A 18 0.85 -4.73 0.63
CA ARG A 18 -0.49 -4.38 0.12
C ARG A 18 -1.56 -4.56 1.17
N ASP A 19 -1.56 -5.69 1.86
CA ASP A 19 -2.53 -6.00 2.91
C ASP A 19 -2.38 -5.02 4.08
N TRP A 20 -1.13 -4.72 4.47
CA TRP A 20 -0.85 -3.69 5.45
C TRP A 20 -1.34 -2.29 5.02
N ALA A 21 -1.16 -1.91 3.76
CA ALA A 21 -1.67 -0.63 3.26
C ALA A 21 -3.22 -0.57 3.31
N ALA A 22 -3.90 -1.69 3.04
CA ALA A 22 -5.35 -1.78 3.16
C ALA A 22 -5.83 -1.64 4.62
N GLU A 23 -5.13 -2.25 5.57
CA GLU A 23 -5.41 -2.09 7.01
C GLU A 23 -5.23 -0.63 7.45
N GLN A 24 -4.18 0.04 6.96
CA GLN A 24 -3.92 1.44 7.29
C GLN A 24 -4.90 2.42 6.63
N GLU A 25 -5.50 2.04 5.49
CA GLU A 25 -6.61 2.75 4.86
C GLU A 25 -7.90 2.64 5.71
N ALA A 26 -8.13 1.48 6.34
CA ALA A 26 -9.33 1.15 7.10
C ALA A 26 -9.28 1.51 8.59
N GLY A 27 -8.07 1.67 9.15
CA GLY A 27 -7.88 2.00 10.56
C GLY A 27 -8.40 3.39 10.93
N PRO A 28 -8.85 3.61 12.18
CA PRO A 28 -9.20 4.95 12.65
C PRO A 28 -7.96 5.83 12.48
N GLY A 29 -8.12 6.98 11.80
CA GLY A 29 -7.01 7.91 11.55
C GLY A 29 -6.42 8.43 12.86
N GLU A 30 -5.46 7.72 13.43
CA GLU A 30 -4.59 8.22 14.50
C GLU A 30 -3.63 9.23 13.86
N GLY A 31 -4.11 10.43 13.60
CA GLY A 31 -3.33 11.41 12.83
C GLY A 31 -4.19 12.54 12.31
N GLY A 32 -4.66 13.36 13.24
CA GLY A 32 -5.15 14.69 12.96
C GLY A 32 -4.87 15.53 14.20
N GLY A 33 -3.65 16.05 14.33
CA GLY A 33 -3.46 17.23 15.16
C GLY A 33 -4.43 18.32 14.67
N PRO A 34 -4.86 19.26 15.53
CA PRO A 34 -5.83 20.28 15.13
C PRO A 34 -5.35 21.02 13.86
N GLY A 35 -5.97 20.71 12.72
CA GLY A 35 -5.66 21.30 11.40
C GLY A 35 -5.22 20.34 10.28
N GLU A 36 -4.91 19.07 10.56
CA GLU A 36 -4.60 18.09 9.50
C GLU A 36 -5.88 17.41 8.99
N PRO A 37 -6.13 17.38 7.67
CA PRO A 37 -7.25 16.64 7.13
C PRO A 37 -6.98 15.14 7.33
N ALA A 38 -7.81 14.49 8.14
CA ALA A 38 -7.80 13.03 8.36
C ALA A 38 -7.79 12.22 7.04
N ASP A 39 -8.22 12.84 5.93
CA ASP A 39 -8.19 12.29 4.58
C ASP A 39 -6.78 12.05 3.99
N GLY A 40 -5.77 12.81 4.42
CA GLY A 40 -4.42 12.74 3.82
C GLY A 40 -3.75 11.38 4.03
N ARG A 41 -3.87 10.82 5.24
CA ARG A 41 -3.35 9.49 5.58
C ARG A 41 -4.03 8.40 4.76
N ARG A 42 -5.36 8.44 4.69
CA ARG A 42 -6.15 7.48 3.95
C ARG A 42 -5.82 7.52 2.45
N ALA A 43 -5.71 8.72 1.87
CA ALA A 43 -5.32 8.90 0.47
C ALA A 43 -3.91 8.36 0.17
N ALA A 44 -2.95 8.56 1.08
CA ALA A 44 -1.60 8.04 0.92
C ALA A 44 -1.58 6.50 0.90
N PHE A 45 -2.28 5.85 1.82
CA PHE A 45 -2.35 4.39 1.86
C PHE A 45 -3.15 3.80 0.69
N ALA A 46 -4.21 4.48 0.23
CA ALA A 46 -4.93 4.11 -0.97
C ALA A 46 -4.05 4.17 -2.22
N ALA A 47 -3.21 5.21 -2.36
CA ALA A 47 -2.27 5.34 -3.48
C ALA A 47 -1.20 4.23 -3.47
N VAL A 48 -0.63 3.92 -2.30
CA VAL A 48 0.34 2.82 -2.15
C VAL A 48 -0.30 1.48 -2.52
N ARG A 49 -1.51 1.21 -2.00
CA ARG A 49 -2.26 -0.01 -2.35
C ARG A 49 -2.48 -0.11 -3.84
N ALA A 50 -2.86 0.98 -4.50
CA ALA A 50 -3.13 1.00 -5.93
C ALA A 50 -1.89 0.69 -6.78
N VAL A 51 -0.70 1.18 -6.38
CA VAL A 51 0.55 0.85 -7.07
C VAL A 51 0.92 -0.63 -6.88
N LEU A 52 0.77 -1.15 -5.66
CA LEU A 52 1.06 -2.56 -5.37
C LEU A 52 0.08 -3.50 -6.10
N ASP A 53 -1.18 -3.09 -6.24
CA ASP A 53 -2.19 -3.78 -7.06
C ASP A 53 -1.76 -3.88 -8.52
N GLU A 54 -1.31 -2.77 -9.13
CA GLU A 54 -0.83 -2.75 -10.51
C GLU A 54 0.44 -3.61 -10.72
N ILE A 55 1.33 -3.67 -9.73
CA ILE A 55 2.51 -4.55 -9.78
C ILE A 55 2.09 -6.03 -9.73
N ILE A 56 1.11 -6.39 -8.90
CA ILE A 56 0.62 -7.78 -8.76
C ILE A 56 -0.25 -8.18 -9.97
N SER A 57 -1.04 -7.25 -10.49
CA SER A 57 -2.00 -7.45 -11.58
C SER A 57 -1.94 -6.26 -12.53
N PRO A 58 -1.01 -6.29 -13.51
CA PRO A 58 -0.87 -5.23 -14.48
C PRO A 58 -2.15 -5.05 -15.31
N GLY A 59 -2.50 -3.80 -15.59
CA GLY A 59 -3.70 -3.42 -16.34
C GLY A 59 -4.95 -3.25 -15.48
N THR A 60 -4.85 -3.35 -14.15
CA THR A 60 -6.01 -3.17 -13.26
C THR A 60 -6.48 -1.71 -13.23
N HIS A 61 -5.56 -0.76 -13.40
CA HIS A 61 -5.86 0.68 -13.39
C HIS A 61 -5.75 1.38 -14.74
N SER A 62 -5.43 0.63 -15.81
CA SER A 62 -5.44 1.16 -17.17
C SER A 62 -6.87 1.12 -17.73
N GLY A 63 -7.68 2.11 -17.33
CA GLY A 63 -8.95 2.44 -18.00
C GLY A 63 -8.74 3.36 -19.18
#